data_AF-A0A1D8AUT8-F1
#
_entry.id   AF-A0A1D8AUT8-F1
#
_cell.length_a   1.000
_cell.length_b   1.000
_cell.length_c   1.000
_cell.angle_alpha   90.00
_cell.angle_beta   90.00
_cell.angle_gamma   90.00
#
_symmetry.space_group_name_H-M   'P 1'
#
loop_
_entity.id
_entity.type
_entity.pdbx_description
1 polymer ?
#
loop_
_entity_poly.entity_id
_entity_poly.type
_entity_poly.pdbx_seq_one_letter_code
_entity_poly.pdbx_strand_id
1 'polypeptide(L)'
;MSTAPAKPADLVTVNIDGKDIAVPKGTNVIEAAKLVGVEIPHYCYHPKLSIVGNCRMCLIEMGMPAVDPATKAPIMDPATGKQKVNWIPRPQIGCGTNASPGLHIRTNTPLVKDCREGVTEMLLINHPLDCPICDQAGECKLQEHSTAYGRGYSRFVEQKNVKPKRTVLGPRVTLDDERCILCSRCIRFSKEIAKDDVLGFVDRGSYSTLTCYPGRELANNYSLNTVDICPVGALTSTDFRFKMRVWFLKQTPSIDPESSVGANTEVWSREGVIYRITPRRNDAVNDTWMTDSGRALYKQVKAADRLLAPAIAGQPAPADRALQAAATLLKAGAVAVVGSGRSSVEEQFLTKKLADALQVSASLVSRVGAGDGLLLSSDRNPNVRGALVTGLITALPAQKLTALAADIDAGKVKTVVSVGEDLTAAGLTAAQLAKVAVIYLGTHQNPTSTAAQVVIPTLTVFEKSGSFVNQQFRLQKFARAVPGPAGVSDDLITLAELVAAAGGGILPFELGLLWDALAATVKPLAGLTYAKLPALGQPLDATAWTGLPFCEGETLHFKPAAVPTAANA
;
A
#
# COMPACT_ATOMS: atom_id res chain seq x y z
N MET A 1 18.53 -7.03 15.63
CA MET A 1 19.94 -7.34 15.30
C MET A 1 20.46 -6.26 14.37
N SER A 2 21.62 -5.72 14.70
CA SER A 2 22.32 -4.63 14.03
C SER A 2 22.31 -4.79 12.51
N THR A 3 21.84 -3.77 11.78
CA THR A 3 22.05 -3.66 10.35
C THR A 3 23.55 -3.66 10.10
N ALA A 4 24.07 -4.76 9.54
CA ALA A 4 25.42 -4.79 9.02
C ALA A 4 25.60 -3.54 8.13
N PRO A 5 26.65 -2.73 8.34
CA PRO A 5 26.90 -1.57 7.48
C PRO A 5 26.97 -2.08 6.04
N ALA A 6 26.13 -1.51 5.17
CA ALA A 6 26.17 -1.81 3.75
C ALA A 6 27.63 -1.67 3.29
N LYS A 7 28.18 -2.72 2.65
CA LYS A 7 29.49 -2.62 2.00
C LYS A 7 29.49 -1.33 1.16
N PRO A 8 30.57 -0.52 1.21
CA PRO A 8 30.65 0.67 0.36
C PRO A 8 30.36 0.21 -1.07
N ALA A 9 29.32 0.80 -1.68
CA ALA A 9 28.94 0.42 -3.02
C ALA A 9 30.16 0.63 -3.94
N ASP A 10 30.49 -0.37 -4.75
CA ASP A 10 31.44 -0.23 -5.86
C ASP A 10 30.82 0.77 -6.83
N LEU A 11 31.10 2.06 -6.65
CA LEU A 11 30.53 3.15 -7.44
C LEU A 11 31.29 3.26 -8.75
N VAL A 12 30.54 3.34 -9.84
CA VAL A 12 31.08 3.58 -11.18
C VAL A 12 30.58 4.93 -11.69
N THR A 13 31.48 5.69 -12.30
CA THR A 13 31.12 6.94 -12.96
C THR A 13 30.58 6.64 -14.35
N VAL A 14 29.38 7.14 -14.63
CA VAL A 14 28.74 7.12 -15.94
C VAL A 14 28.42 8.55 -16.37
N ASN A 15 28.58 8.84 -17.65
CA ASN A 15 28.21 10.11 -18.25
C ASN A 15 26.84 10.00 -18.93
N ILE A 16 25.91 10.87 -18.57
CA ILE A 16 24.57 10.92 -19.17
C ILE A 16 24.33 12.34 -19.67
N ASP A 17 24.25 12.50 -20.99
CA ASP A 17 24.08 13.79 -21.67
C ASP A 17 25.10 14.85 -21.20
N GLY A 18 26.36 14.44 -21.01
CA GLY A 18 27.45 15.29 -20.56
C GLY A 18 27.54 15.47 -19.04
N LYS A 19 26.62 14.91 -18.26
CA LYS A 19 26.66 14.97 -16.78
C LYS A 19 27.24 13.67 -16.22
N ASP A 20 28.31 13.77 -15.45
CA ASP A 20 28.89 12.63 -14.73
C ASP A 20 28.12 12.36 -13.45
N ILE A 21 27.81 11.08 -13.22
CA ILE A 21 27.18 10.61 -11.99
C ILE A 21 27.84 9.33 -11.51
N ALA A 22 28.09 9.25 -10.21
CA ALA A 22 28.53 8.03 -9.55
C ALA A 22 27.30 7.22 -9.11
N VAL A 23 27.17 6.01 -9.65
CA VAL A 23 26.08 5.08 -9.30
C VAL A 23 26.65 3.72 -8.91
N PRO A 24 25.95 2.92 -8.09
CA PRO A 24 26.35 1.55 -7.84
C PRO A 24 26.56 0.77 -9.15
N LYS A 25 27.64 0.01 -9.25
CA LYS A 25 27.91 -0.86 -10.40
C LYS A 25 26.70 -1.74 -10.72
N GLY A 26 26.36 -1.83 -11.99
CA GLY A 26 25.21 -2.62 -12.43
C GLY A 26 23.86 -1.89 -12.36
N THR A 27 23.80 -0.64 -11.86
CA THR A 27 22.58 0.19 -11.90
C THR A 27 22.08 0.29 -13.34
N ASN A 28 20.77 0.09 -13.55
CA ASN A 28 20.18 0.21 -14.88
C ASN A 28 20.29 1.66 -15.40
N VAL A 29 20.58 1.84 -16.70
CA VAL A 29 20.74 3.19 -17.27
C VAL A 29 19.48 4.03 -17.16
N ILE A 30 18.28 3.44 -17.21
CA ILE A 30 17.02 4.19 -17.00
C ILE A 30 16.98 4.80 -15.60
N GLU A 31 17.39 4.04 -14.57
CA GLU A 31 17.42 4.53 -13.19
C GLU A 31 18.55 5.54 -12.98
N ALA A 32 19.72 5.30 -13.58
CA ALA A 32 20.84 6.23 -13.51
C ALA A 32 20.50 7.59 -14.17
N ALA A 33 19.84 7.58 -15.33
CA ALA A 33 19.40 8.78 -16.03
C ALA A 33 18.39 9.59 -15.18
N LYS A 34 17.50 8.90 -14.48
CA LYS A 34 16.53 9.53 -13.58
C LYS A 34 17.20 10.34 -12.47
N LEU A 35 18.34 9.88 -11.94
CA LEU A 35 19.08 10.58 -10.88
C LEU A 35 19.65 11.94 -11.33
N VAL A 36 19.88 12.14 -12.63
CA VAL A 36 20.32 13.42 -13.22
C VAL A 36 19.18 14.21 -13.88
N GLY A 37 17.93 13.80 -13.64
CA GLY A 37 16.72 14.44 -14.16
C GLY A 37 16.44 14.14 -15.64
N VAL A 38 17.04 13.09 -16.20
CA VAL A 38 16.81 12.67 -17.60
C VAL A 38 15.83 11.50 -17.62
N GLU A 39 14.68 11.69 -18.26
CA GLU A 39 13.67 10.64 -18.44
C GLU A 39 13.89 9.89 -19.75
N ILE A 40 14.12 8.58 -19.66
CA ILE A 40 14.16 7.69 -20.81
C ILE A 40 12.78 7.00 -20.94
N PRO A 41 12.00 7.27 -22.00
CA PRO A 41 10.65 6.73 -22.13
C PRO A 41 10.66 5.21 -22.32
N HIS A 42 9.70 4.52 -21.70
CA HIS A 42 9.68 3.06 -21.72
C HIS A 42 8.28 2.48 -21.42
N TYR A 43 7.95 1.37 -22.08
CA TYR A 43 6.68 0.66 -21.84
C TYR A 43 6.82 -0.73 -21.22
N CYS A 44 7.83 -1.52 -21.60
CA CYS A 44 7.96 -2.87 -21.06
C CYS A 44 8.81 -2.91 -19.78
N TYR A 45 9.80 -2.02 -19.65
CA TYR A 45 10.63 -1.96 -18.44
C TYR A 45 9.79 -1.63 -17.21
N HIS A 46 10.02 -2.33 -16.11
CA HIS A 46 9.45 -2.04 -14.80
C HIS A 46 10.51 -2.43 -13.77
N PRO A 47 10.83 -1.58 -12.78
CA PRO A 47 11.98 -1.78 -11.90
C PRO A 47 11.91 -3.05 -11.03
N LYS A 48 10.72 -3.65 -10.91
CA LYS A 48 10.46 -4.85 -10.11
C LYS A 48 10.10 -6.10 -10.96
N LEU A 49 10.36 -6.06 -12.26
CA LEU A 49 10.14 -7.20 -13.18
C LEU A 49 11.39 -7.45 -14.04
N SER A 50 11.53 -8.67 -14.57
CA SER A 50 12.64 -9.02 -15.46
C SER A 50 12.68 -8.16 -16.74
N ILE A 51 13.86 -8.01 -17.34
CA ILE A 51 14.05 -7.15 -18.52
C ILE A 51 13.81 -7.96 -19.80
N VAL A 52 12.99 -7.43 -20.72
CA VAL A 52 12.61 -8.12 -21.99
C VAL A 52 12.96 -7.36 -23.27
N GLY A 53 13.00 -6.03 -23.22
CA GLY A 53 13.30 -5.21 -24.40
C GLY A 53 12.24 -5.21 -25.53
N ASN A 54 11.03 -5.73 -25.29
CA ASN A 54 9.98 -5.88 -26.32
C ASN A 54 9.58 -4.57 -27.01
N CYS A 55 9.45 -3.47 -26.26
CA CYS A 55 8.85 -2.24 -26.78
C CYS A 55 9.79 -1.29 -27.53
N ARG A 56 11.11 -1.41 -27.32
CA ARG A 56 12.15 -0.54 -27.91
C ARG A 56 12.00 0.98 -27.69
N MET A 57 11.08 1.45 -26.85
CA MET A 57 10.90 2.91 -26.61
C MET A 57 12.11 3.56 -25.91
N CYS A 58 12.87 2.78 -25.14
CA CYS A 58 14.01 3.25 -24.36
C CYS A 58 15.33 3.34 -25.15
N LEU A 59 15.28 3.47 -26.48
CA LEU A 59 16.49 3.54 -27.29
C LEU A 59 17.33 4.77 -26.91
N ILE A 60 18.64 4.56 -26.82
CA ILE A 60 19.68 5.53 -26.45
C ILE A 60 20.92 5.33 -27.32
N GLU A 61 21.74 6.37 -27.44
CA GLU A 61 23.10 6.21 -27.96
C GLU A 61 24.06 5.89 -26.82
N MET A 62 24.84 4.82 -27.01
CA MET A 62 25.81 4.33 -26.04
C MET A 62 27.20 4.42 -26.63
N GLY A 63 28.17 4.87 -25.82
CA GLY A 63 29.56 4.94 -26.19
C GLY A 63 30.48 4.61 -25.02
N MET A 64 31.72 4.23 -25.35
CA MET A 64 32.78 3.98 -24.39
C MET A 64 34.01 4.84 -24.75
N PRO A 65 34.88 5.17 -23.79
CA PRO A 65 36.07 5.96 -24.06
C PRO A 65 36.98 5.18 -25.01
N ALA A 66 37.48 5.85 -26.03
CA ALA A 66 38.30 5.27 -27.08
C ALA A 66 39.70 4.97 -26.53
N VAL A 67 40.15 3.74 -26.76
CA VAL A 67 41.50 3.29 -26.42
C VAL A 67 42.16 2.70 -27.65
N ASP A 68 43.47 2.85 -27.75
CA ASP A 68 44.26 2.22 -28.80
C ASP A 68 44.19 0.69 -28.65
N PRO A 69 43.82 -0.07 -29.70
CA PRO A 69 43.65 -1.51 -29.59
C PRO A 69 44.90 -2.27 -29.14
N ALA A 70 46.09 -1.79 -29.53
CA ALA A 70 47.38 -2.44 -29.27
C ALA A 70 47.96 -2.03 -27.91
N THR A 71 47.93 -0.74 -27.59
CA THR A 71 48.61 -0.21 -26.39
C THR A 71 47.68 0.04 -25.20
N LYS A 72 46.35 -0.02 -25.41
CA LYS A 72 45.31 0.35 -24.44
C LYS A 72 45.40 1.80 -23.93
N ALA A 73 46.23 2.64 -24.55
CA ALA A 73 46.34 4.05 -24.20
C ALA A 73 45.07 4.83 -24.61
N PRO A 74 44.62 5.83 -23.83
CA PRO A 74 43.52 6.71 -24.20
C PRO A 74 43.76 7.41 -25.54
N ILE A 75 42.81 7.34 -26.46
CA ILE A 75 42.83 8.14 -27.69
C ILE A 75 42.21 9.50 -27.36
N MET A 76 43.03 10.54 -27.36
CA MET A 76 42.59 11.90 -27.07
C MET A 76 42.10 12.59 -28.35
N ASP A 77 41.04 13.37 -28.24
CA ASP A 77 40.57 14.26 -29.29
C ASP A 77 41.45 15.53 -29.31
N PRO A 78 42.17 15.82 -30.40
CA PRO A 78 43.06 16.97 -30.48
C PRO A 78 42.33 18.31 -30.38
N ALA A 79 41.03 18.37 -30.71
CA ALA A 79 40.26 19.61 -30.67
C ALA A 79 39.71 19.93 -29.28
N THR A 80 39.34 18.92 -28.50
CA THR A 80 38.71 19.10 -27.18
C THR A 80 39.65 18.81 -26.02
N GLY A 81 40.79 18.17 -26.27
CA GLY A 81 41.73 17.71 -25.24
C GLY A 81 41.15 16.62 -24.33
N LYS A 82 39.96 16.09 -24.64
CA LYS A 82 39.28 15.03 -23.88
C LYS A 82 39.47 13.68 -24.58
N GLN A 83 39.35 12.59 -23.83
CA GLN A 83 39.36 11.26 -24.43
C GLN A 83 38.18 11.13 -25.40
N LYS A 84 38.46 10.74 -26.64
CA LYS A 84 37.45 10.51 -27.67
C LYS A 84 36.48 9.44 -27.19
N VAL A 85 35.19 9.56 -27.48
CA VAL A 85 34.19 8.52 -27.20
C VAL A 85 33.88 7.76 -28.48
N ASN A 86 34.00 6.43 -28.44
CA ASN A 86 33.57 5.54 -29.50
C ASN A 86 32.09 5.23 -29.32
N TRP A 87 31.25 5.93 -30.08
CA TRP A 87 29.80 5.72 -30.10
C TRP A 87 29.44 4.49 -30.94
N ILE A 88 28.53 3.67 -30.42
CA ILE A 88 28.04 2.48 -31.13
C ILE A 88 27.09 2.94 -32.25
N PRO A 89 27.28 2.51 -33.52
CA PRO A 89 26.48 2.99 -34.65
C PRO A 89 24.98 2.71 -34.54
N ARG A 90 24.60 1.64 -33.83
CA ARG A 90 23.19 1.28 -33.60
C ARG A 90 22.75 1.71 -32.21
N PRO A 91 21.56 2.30 -32.05
CA PRO A 91 21.04 2.65 -30.75
C PRO A 91 20.80 1.40 -29.90
N GLN A 92 21.05 1.51 -28.60
CA GLN A 92 20.95 0.44 -27.63
C GLN A 92 19.70 0.61 -26.77
N ILE A 93 19.19 -0.48 -26.20
CA ILE A 93 18.05 -0.39 -25.28
C ILE A 93 18.50 0.04 -23.89
N GLY A 94 18.10 1.22 -23.42
CA GLY A 94 18.43 1.70 -22.07
C GLY A 94 18.02 0.72 -20.96
N CYS A 95 16.88 0.03 -21.12
CA CYS A 95 16.44 -0.96 -20.13
C CYS A 95 17.33 -2.21 -20.05
N GLY A 96 18.11 -2.53 -21.08
CA GLY A 96 19.03 -3.67 -21.08
C GLY A 96 20.49 -3.27 -20.84
N THR A 97 20.76 -1.97 -20.67
CA THR A 97 22.09 -1.43 -20.44
C THR A 97 22.28 -1.12 -18.97
N ASN A 98 23.39 -1.61 -18.40
CA ASN A 98 23.77 -1.35 -17.01
C ASN A 98 24.98 -0.42 -16.95
N ALA A 99 25.05 0.36 -15.89
CA ALA A 99 26.16 1.25 -15.58
C ALA A 99 27.47 0.46 -15.43
N SER A 100 28.46 0.87 -16.23
CA SER A 100 29.83 0.36 -16.22
C SER A 100 30.82 1.53 -16.26
N PRO A 101 32.06 1.36 -15.77
CA PRO A 101 33.05 2.44 -15.76
C PRO A 101 33.25 3.04 -17.16
N GLY A 102 33.16 4.37 -17.26
CA GLY A 102 33.36 5.09 -18.52
C GLY A 102 32.19 5.03 -19.50
N LEU A 103 31.05 4.44 -19.13
CA LEU A 103 29.85 4.43 -19.96
C LEU A 103 29.39 5.86 -20.26
N HIS A 104 29.25 6.20 -21.54
CA HIS A 104 28.69 7.47 -22.00
C HIS A 104 27.35 7.22 -22.70
N ILE A 105 26.33 7.98 -22.31
CA ILE A 105 24.98 7.89 -22.84
C ILE A 105 24.56 9.24 -23.41
N ARG A 106 23.93 9.21 -24.59
CA ARG A 106 23.19 10.36 -25.14
C ARG A 106 21.73 9.98 -25.36
N THR A 107 20.81 10.83 -24.91
CA THR A 107 19.36 10.56 -24.91
C THR A 107 18.54 11.50 -25.79
N ASN A 108 19.16 12.55 -26.35
CA ASN A 108 18.48 13.64 -27.07
C ASN A 108 19.05 13.92 -28.47
N THR A 109 19.82 13.00 -29.04
CA THR A 109 20.38 13.15 -30.40
C THR A 109 19.29 13.03 -31.47
N PRO A 110 19.53 13.53 -32.71
CA PRO A 110 18.61 13.33 -33.82
C PRO A 110 18.28 11.84 -34.08
N LEU A 111 19.27 10.95 -33.96
CA LEU A 111 19.09 9.51 -34.12
C LEU A 111 18.14 8.93 -33.06
N VAL A 112 18.35 9.27 -31.78
CA VAL A 112 17.49 8.79 -30.69
C VAL A 112 16.06 9.31 -30.83
N LYS A 113 15.91 10.58 -31.24
CA LYS A 113 14.59 11.18 -31.49
C LYS A 113 13.86 10.46 -32.62
N ASP A 114 14.49 10.25 -33.77
CA ASP A 114 13.89 9.53 -34.90
C ASP A 114 13.51 8.09 -34.52
N CYS A 115 14.34 7.40 -33.74
CA CYS A 115 14.02 6.06 -33.23
C CYS A 115 12.78 6.04 -32.34
N ARG A 116 12.65 7.00 -31.41
CA ARG A 116 11.48 7.09 -30.51
C ARG A 116 10.21 7.43 -31.28
N GLU A 117 10.30 8.33 -32.25
CA GLU A 117 9.20 8.66 -33.17
C GLU A 117 8.77 7.43 -33.97
N GLY A 118 9.70 6.69 -34.55
CA GLY A 118 9.43 5.48 -35.32
C GLY A 118 8.81 4.37 -34.47
N VAL A 119 9.31 4.15 -33.25
CA VAL A 119 8.71 3.18 -32.31
C VAL A 119 7.28 3.60 -31.93
N THR A 120 7.07 4.87 -31.62
CA THR A 120 5.74 5.39 -31.26
C THR A 120 4.76 5.22 -32.41
N GLU A 121 5.18 5.52 -33.65
CA GLU A 121 4.37 5.28 -34.83
C GLU A 121 3.99 3.81 -34.97
N MET A 122 4.95 2.88 -34.86
CA MET A 122 4.69 1.44 -34.94
C MET A 122 3.71 0.94 -33.86
N LEU A 123 3.79 1.49 -32.65
CA LEU A 123 2.86 1.17 -31.57
C LEU A 123 1.44 1.68 -31.88
N LEU A 124 1.31 2.82 -32.55
CA LEU A 124 0.02 3.45 -32.89
C LEU A 124 -0.61 2.93 -34.18
N ILE A 125 0.14 2.21 -35.03
CA ILE A 125 -0.37 1.66 -36.31
C ILE A 125 -1.66 0.86 -36.09
N ASN A 126 -1.66 -0.12 -35.19
CA ASN A 126 -2.83 -0.95 -34.90
C ASN A 126 -3.57 -0.57 -33.61
N HIS A 127 -3.09 0.44 -32.87
CA HIS A 127 -3.79 0.92 -31.67
C HIS A 127 -5.10 1.63 -32.07
N PRO A 128 -6.22 1.35 -31.38
CA PRO A 128 -7.53 1.91 -31.72
C PRO A 128 -7.63 3.39 -31.32
N LEU A 129 -8.54 4.11 -31.98
CA LEU A 129 -8.88 5.51 -31.65
C LEU A 129 -9.88 5.58 -30.49
N ASP A 130 -9.60 4.84 -29.42
CA ASP A 130 -10.50 4.62 -28.30
C ASP A 130 -10.29 5.61 -27.15
N CYS A 131 -9.34 6.55 -27.25
CA CYS A 131 -8.97 7.46 -26.16
C CYS A 131 -10.16 8.12 -25.44
N PRO A 132 -11.24 8.59 -26.11
CA PRO A 132 -12.38 9.18 -25.42
C PRO A 132 -13.15 8.19 -24.51
N ILE A 133 -13.23 6.92 -24.92
CA ILE A 133 -13.95 5.86 -24.20
C ILE A 133 -13.04 5.01 -23.31
N CYS A 134 -11.73 5.10 -23.49
CA CYS A 134 -10.73 4.38 -22.72
C CYS A 134 -10.73 4.85 -21.25
N ASP A 135 -10.75 3.91 -20.32
CA ASP A 135 -10.74 4.21 -18.88
C ASP A 135 -9.39 4.78 -18.40
N GLN A 136 -8.30 4.30 -19.00
CA GLN A 136 -6.92 4.75 -18.72
C GLN A 136 -6.63 6.16 -19.27
N ALA A 137 -7.56 6.79 -20.00
CA ALA A 137 -7.34 8.13 -20.52
C ALA A 137 -7.01 9.10 -19.38
N GLY A 138 -5.97 9.91 -19.56
CA GLY A 138 -5.45 10.82 -18.52
C GLY A 138 -4.40 10.24 -17.59
N GLU A 139 -4.24 8.91 -17.57
CA GLU A 139 -3.15 8.19 -16.89
C GLU A 139 -2.50 7.13 -17.81
N CYS A 140 -2.62 7.33 -19.13
CA CYS A 140 -2.10 6.41 -20.14
C CYS A 140 -0.70 6.83 -20.56
N LYS A 141 0.31 5.99 -20.31
CA LYS A 141 1.69 6.26 -20.72
C LYS A 141 1.85 6.33 -22.24
N LEU A 142 1.04 5.59 -23.00
CA LEU A 142 1.06 5.70 -24.46
C LEU A 142 0.60 7.08 -24.93
N GLN A 143 -0.42 7.65 -24.30
CA GLN A 143 -0.89 9.00 -24.59
C GLN A 143 0.18 10.05 -24.25
N GLU A 144 0.74 10.00 -23.04
CA GLU A 144 1.79 10.92 -22.59
C GLU A 144 3.01 10.89 -23.51
N HIS A 145 3.54 9.70 -23.78
CA HIS A 145 4.72 9.53 -24.61
C HIS A 145 4.45 9.85 -26.09
N SER A 146 3.24 9.60 -26.61
CA SER A 146 2.90 10.02 -27.97
C SER A 146 2.92 11.53 -28.12
N THR A 147 2.47 12.27 -27.10
CA THR A 147 2.53 13.73 -27.10
C THR A 147 3.96 14.25 -26.95
N ALA A 148 4.77 13.62 -26.08
CA ALA A 148 6.11 14.08 -25.77
C ALA A 148 7.19 13.67 -26.80
N TYR A 149 7.04 12.49 -27.41
CA TYR A 149 8.08 11.85 -28.24
C TYR A 149 7.57 11.39 -29.62
N GLY A 150 6.27 11.53 -29.91
CA GLY A 150 5.70 11.18 -31.21
C GLY A 150 5.80 12.31 -32.24
N ARG A 151 5.50 11.99 -33.50
CA ARG A 151 5.56 12.93 -34.64
C ARG A 151 4.42 13.97 -34.68
N GLY A 152 3.34 13.73 -33.94
CA GLY A 152 2.13 14.58 -33.95
C GLY A 152 1.18 14.35 -35.11
N TYR A 153 1.52 13.51 -36.10
CA TYR A 153 0.64 13.08 -37.20
C TYR A 153 0.83 11.60 -37.51
N SER A 154 -0.19 10.97 -38.10
CA SER A 154 -0.13 9.58 -38.58
C SER A 154 0.10 9.56 -40.09
N ARG A 155 0.94 8.63 -40.55
CA ARG A 155 1.09 8.30 -41.99
C ARG A 155 0.29 7.05 -42.38
N PHE A 156 -0.21 6.30 -41.39
CA PHE A 156 -0.93 5.06 -41.61
C PHE A 156 -2.39 5.35 -42.02
N VAL A 157 -2.73 4.98 -43.25
CA VAL A 157 -4.07 5.17 -43.86
C VAL A 157 -4.79 3.85 -44.17
N GLU A 158 -4.19 2.72 -43.76
CA GLU A 158 -4.72 1.39 -44.00
C GLU A 158 -5.70 0.96 -42.91
N GLN A 159 -6.36 -0.18 -43.12
CA GLN A 159 -7.23 -0.78 -42.11
C GLN A 159 -6.40 -1.33 -40.93
N LYS A 160 -6.74 -0.89 -39.72
CA LYS A 160 -6.16 -1.39 -38.47
C LYS A 160 -6.60 -2.83 -38.19
N ASN A 161 -5.71 -3.62 -37.60
CA ASN A 161 -6.09 -4.92 -37.05
C ASN A 161 -7.10 -4.75 -35.90
N VAL A 162 -8.18 -5.52 -35.92
CA VAL A 162 -9.21 -5.52 -34.86
C VAL A 162 -9.04 -6.76 -34.02
N LYS A 163 -8.81 -6.57 -32.71
CA LYS A 163 -8.66 -7.63 -31.72
C LYS A 163 -9.89 -7.69 -30.80
N PRO A 164 -10.10 -8.79 -30.05
CA PRO A 164 -11.19 -8.89 -29.11
C PRO A 164 -11.24 -7.72 -28.11
N LYS A 165 -12.45 -7.19 -27.87
CA LYS A 165 -12.73 -6.19 -26.83
C LYS A 165 -13.51 -6.82 -25.70
N ARG A 166 -13.43 -6.24 -24.50
CA ARG A 166 -14.24 -6.61 -23.32
C ARG A 166 -14.16 -8.10 -22.95
N THR A 167 -13.02 -8.73 -23.17
CA THR A 167 -12.77 -10.11 -22.77
C THR A 167 -12.60 -10.16 -21.26
N VAL A 168 -13.38 -10.99 -20.57
CA VAL A 168 -13.26 -11.18 -19.12
C VAL A 168 -12.13 -12.17 -18.89
N LEU A 169 -11.02 -11.73 -18.28
CA LEU A 169 -9.89 -12.60 -17.95
C LEU A 169 -10.05 -13.27 -16.58
N GLY A 170 -10.92 -12.73 -15.74
CA GLY A 170 -11.20 -13.22 -14.41
C GLY A 170 -12.19 -12.29 -13.69
N PRO A 171 -12.43 -12.49 -12.39
CA PRO A 171 -13.49 -11.81 -11.66
C PRO A 171 -13.30 -10.29 -11.51
N ARG A 172 -12.07 -9.78 -11.74
CA ARG A 172 -11.70 -8.38 -11.44
C ARG A 172 -11.09 -7.62 -12.61
N VAL A 173 -10.68 -8.31 -13.68
CA VAL A 173 -9.91 -7.72 -14.78
C VAL A 173 -10.60 -7.98 -16.12
N THR A 174 -10.85 -6.90 -16.86
CA THR A 174 -11.38 -6.94 -18.23
C THR A 174 -10.32 -6.46 -19.21
N LEU A 175 -10.13 -7.24 -20.29
CA LEU A 175 -9.19 -7.02 -21.37
C LEU A 175 -9.88 -6.41 -22.61
N ASP A 176 -9.40 -5.25 -23.03
CA ASP A 176 -9.64 -4.66 -24.35
C ASP A 176 -8.34 -4.82 -25.18
N ASP A 177 -8.15 -5.96 -25.84
CA ASP A 177 -6.84 -6.42 -26.37
C ASP A 177 -6.33 -5.59 -27.55
N GLU A 178 -7.21 -4.95 -28.30
CA GLU A 178 -6.82 -3.97 -29.34
C GLU A 178 -5.97 -2.82 -28.78
N ARG A 179 -6.13 -2.48 -27.49
CA ARG A 179 -5.32 -1.44 -26.84
C ARG A 179 -3.98 -1.98 -26.36
N CYS A 180 -3.79 -3.31 -26.33
CA CYS A 180 -2.58 -3.96 -25.84
C CYS A 180 -1.42 -3.73 -26.81
N ILE A 181 -0.29 -3.23 -26.27
CA ILE A 181 0.95 -3.00 -27.00
C ILE A 181 1.97 -4.14 -26.84
N LEU A 182 1.54 -5.31 -26.37
CA LEU A 182 2.35 -6.52 -26.24
C LEU A 182 3.66 -6.35 -25.43
N CYS A 183 3.64 -5.47 -24.43
CA CYS A 183 4.81 -5.15 -23.59
C CYS A 183 5.19 -6.24 -22.57
N SER A 184 4.36 -7.29 -22.45
CA SER A 184 4.48 -8.45 -21.54
C SER A 184 4.61 -8.15 -20.04
N ARG A 185 4.34 -6.93 -19.58
CA ARG A 185 4.39 -6.59 -18.13
C ARG A 185 3.45 -7.47 -17.30
N CYS A 186 2.20 -7.62 -17.74
CA CYS A 186 1.20 -8.44 -17.04
C CYS A 186 1.61 -9.92 -16.96
N ILE A 187 2.11 -10.50 -18.05
CA ILE A 187 2.60 -11.88 -18.12
C ILE A 187 3.73 -12.09 -17.11
N ARG A 188 4.76 -11.22 -17.16
CA ARG A 188 5.90 -11.29 -16.24
C ARG A 188 5.48 -11.11 -14.80
N PHE A 189 4.61 -10.16 -14.50
CA PHE A 189 4.09 -9.99 -13.14
C PHE A 189 3.40 -11.25 -12.63
N SER A 190 2.51 -11.81 -13.45
CA SER A 190 1.75 -13.01 -13.09
C SER A 190 2.69 -14.17 -12.74
N LYS A 191 3.70 -14.41 -13.58
CA LYS A 191 4.69 -15.47 -13.40
C LYS A 191 5.68 -15.21 -12.27
N GLU A 192 6.29 -14.02 -12.23
CA GLU A 192 7.46 -13.71 -11.41
C GLU A 192 7.06 -13.28 -9.99
N ILE A 193 5.97 -12.53 -9.84
CA ILE A 193 5.56 -11.92 -8.57
C ILE A 193 4.38 -12.67 -7.97
N ALA A 194 3.27 -12.76 -8.70
CA ALA A 194 2.08 -13.46 -8.20
C ALA A 194 2.25 -15.00 -8.13
N LYS A 195 3.35 -15.52 -8.72
CA LYS A 195 3.66 -16.96 -8.82
C LYS A 195 2.52 -17.79 -9.43
N ASP A 196 1.80 -17.15 -10.35
CA ASP A 196 0.65 -17.69 -11.04
C ASP A 196 0.79 -17.44 -12.55
N ASP A 197 1.44 -18.36 -13.26
CA ASP A 197 1.73 -18.25 -14.70
C ASP A 197 0.47 -18.55 -15.54
N VAL A 198 -0.51 -17.63 -15.49
CA VAL A 198 -1.83 -17.79 -16.14
C VAL A 198 -1.97 -16.99 -17.43
N LEU A 199 -1.23 -15.90 -17.60
CA LEU A 199 -1.31 -15.04 -18.78
C LEU A 199 -0.25 -15.41 -19.82
N GLY A 200 -0.62 -15.38 -21.10
CA GLY A 200 0.30 -15.62 -22.22
C GLY A 200 -0.10 -14.89 -23.49
N PHE A 201 0.85 -14.79 -24.43
CA PHE A 201 0.52 -14.41 -25.80
C PHE A 201 0.27 -15.66 -26.63
N VAL A 202 -0.79 -15.62 -27.44
CA VAL A 202 -1.05 -16.59 -28.50
C VAL A 202 -0.91 -15.92 -29.86
N ASP A 203 -0.88 -16.71 -30.92
CA ASP A 203 -0.62 -16.26 -32.29
C ASP A 203 0.75 -15.57 -32.47
N ARG A 204 1.00 -15.03 -33.67
CA ARG A 204 2.29 -14.42 -34.04
C ARG A 204 2.13 -13.14 -34.85
N GLY A 205 3.13 -12.25 -34.74
CA GLY A 205 3.18 -11.01 -35.49
C GLY A 205 2.12 -10.00 -35.03
N SER A 206 1.52 -9.26 -35.97
CA SER A 206 0.48 -8.27 -35.66
C SER A 206 -0.82 -8.87 -35.10
N TYR A 207 -1.00 -10.19 -35.25
CA TYR A 207 -2.15 -10.94 -34.76
C TYR A 207 -1.98 -11.48 -33.34
N SER A 208 -0.81 -11.30 -32.70
CA SER A 208 -0.62 -11.78 -31.33
C SER A 208 -1.62 -11.16 -30.36
N THR A 209 -2.27 -12.00 -29.56
CA THR A 209 -3.30 -11.60 -28.58
C THR A 209 -2.91 -12.04 -27.17
N LEU A 210 -3.29 -11.24 -26.17
CA LEU A 210 -3.14 -11.62 -24.76
C LEU A 210 -4.34 -12.49 -24.35
N THR A 211 -4.09 -13.61 -23.67
CA THR A 211 -5.16 -14.46 -23.14
C THR A 211 -4.71 -15.19 -21.87
N CYS A 212 -5.67 -15.84 -21.20
CA CYS A 212 -5.37 -16.79 -20.13
C CYS A 212 -5.07 -18.18 -20.72
N TYR A 213 -4.28 -18.98 -20.00
CA TYR A 213 -4.09 -20.39 -20.31
C TYR A 213 -5.46 -21.10 -20.37
N PRO A 214 -5.70 -22.03 -21.31
CA PRO A 214 -6.99 -22.70 -21.46
C PRO A 214 -7.51 -23.30 -20.14
N GLY A 215 -8.76 -22.98 -19.79
CA GLY A 215 -9.41 -23.46 -18.57
C GLY A 215 -8.97 -22.75 -17.28
N ARG A 216 -8.18 -21.67 -17.36
CA ARG A 216 -7.75 -20.88 -16.21
C ARG A 216 -8.19 -19.43 -16.35
N GLU A 217 -8.32 -18.76 -15.21
CA GLU A 217 -8.69 -17.36 -15.10
C GLU A 217 -7.64 -16.60 -14.27
N LEU A 218 -7.48 -15.32 -14.54
CA LEU A 218 -6.70 -14.39 -13.73
C LEU A 218 -7.45 -14.06 -12.43
N ALA A 219 -7.47 -15.03 -11.51
CA ALA A 219 -8.27 -15.00 -10.28
C ALA A 219 -7.45 -14.88 -8.99
N ASN A 220 -6.11 -14.92 -9.04
CA ASN A 220 -5.25 -14.77 -7.86
C ASN A 220 -5.46 -13.41 -7.16
N ASN A 221 -5.11 -13.35 -5.86
CA ASN A 221 -5.31 -12.16 -5.02
C ASN A 221 -4.41 -10.96 -5.37
N TYR A 222 -3.78 -10.95 -6.54
CA TYR A 222 -2.89 -9.89 -7.01
C TYR A 222 -3.21 -9.46 -8.45
N SER A 223 -4.33 -9.91 -9.01
CA SER A 223 -4.71 -9.69 -10.41
C SER A 223 -4.79 -8.21 -10.79
N LEU A 224 -5.26 -7.33 -9.90
CA LEU A 224 -5.42 -5.90 -10.21
C LEU A 224 -4.08 -5.16 -10.31
N ASN A 225 -2.98 -5.72 -9.79
CA ASN A 225 -1.65 -5.15 -10.06
C ASN A 225 -1.31 -5.21 -11.56
N THR A 226 -1.92 -6.14 -12.33
CA THR A 226 -1.76 -6.17 -13.80
C THR A 226 -2.41 -4.96 -14.47
N VAL A 227 -3.45 -4.38 -13.87
CA VAL A 227 -4.09 -3.13 -14.30
C VAL A 227 -3.15 -1.97 -14.00
N ASP A 228 -2.62 -1.88 -12.78
CA ASP A 228 -1.74 -0.76 -12.38
C ASP A 228 -0.46 -0.67 -13.23
N ILE A 229 0.15 -1.82 -13.57
CA ILE A 229 1.38 -1.83 -14.38
C ILE A 229 1.13 -1.73 -15.88
N CYS A 230 -0.12 -1.88 -16.33
CA CYS A 230 -0.45 -1.81 -17.75
C CYS A 230 -0.22 -0.37 -18.22
N PRO A 231 0.71 -0.13 -19.17
CA PRO A 231 1.01 1.23 -19.61
C PRO A 231 -0.09 1.86 -20.49
N VAL A 232 -1.14 1.08 -20.78
CA VAL A 232 -2.23 1.38 -21.72
C VAL A 232 -3.53 0.86 -21.12
N GLY A 233 -4.68 1.32 -21.62
CA GLY A 233 -6.00 0.87 -21.13
C GLY A 233 -6.46 -0.48 -21.67
N ALA A 234 -5.54 -1.44 -21.81
CA ALA A 234 -5.85 -2.79 -22.27
C ALA A 234 -6.41 -3.63 -21.11
N LEU A 235 -5.72 -3.66 -19.97
CA LEU A 235 -6.21 -4.30 -18.76
C LEU A 235 -6.83 -3.24 -17.87
N THR A 236 -8.10 -3.40 -17.52
CA THR A 236 -8.85 -2.45 -16.70
C THR A 236 -9.58 -3.17 -15.58
N SER A 237 -9.75 -2.49 -14.44
CA SER A 237 -10.56 -3.02 -13.34
C SER A 237 -12.02 -3.09 -13.77
N THR A 238 -12.61 -4.28 -13.67
CA THR A 238 -14.04 -4.50 -13.98
C THR A 238 -14.93 -3.67 -13.07
N ASP A 239 -14.52 -3.43 -11.82
CA ASP A 239 -15.28 -2.62 -10.87
C ASP A 239 -15.17 -1.13 -11.21
N PHE A 240 -13.99 -0.60 -11.52
CA PHE A 240 -13.79 0.85 -11.67
C PHE A 240 -14.14 1.38 -13.07
N ARG A 241 -13.97 0.56 -14.12
CA ARG A 241 -14.06 1.02 -15.51
C ARG A 241 -15.33 1.82 -15.78
N PHE A 242 -15.17 3.00 -16.37
CA PHE A 242 -16.24 3.92 -16.77
C PHE A 242 -17.03 4.57 -15.62
N LYS A 243 -16.66 4.36 -14.35
CA LYS A 243 -17.32 5.05 -13.22
C LYS A 243 -16.85 6.49 -13.04
N MET A 244 -15.57 6.77 -13.32
CA MET A 244 -14.99 8.11 -13.15
C MET A 244 -13.73 8.27 -14.00
N ARG A 245 -13.35 9.51 -14.32
CA ARG A 245 -12.05 9.83 -14.92
C ARG A 245 -11.06 10.28 -13.86
N VAL A 246 -9.80 9.91 -14.03
CA VAL A 246 -8.76 10.10 -13.02
C VAL A 246 -8.44 11.55 -12.71
N TRP A 247 -8.55 12.46 -13.67
CA TRP A 247 -8.33 13.90 -13.45
C TRP A 247 -9.39 14.55 -12.55
N PHE A 248 -10.51 13.86 -12.27
CA PHE A 248 -11.49 14.32 -11.30
C PHE A 248 -11.29 13.76 -9.89
N LEU A 249 -10.44 12.74 -9.74
CA LEU A 249 -10.24 12.05 -8.48
C LEU A 249 -9.14 12.73 -7.68
N LYS A 250 -9.41 12.95 -6.40
CA LYS A 250 -8.39 13.32 -5.42
C LYS A 250 -7.66 12.05 -4.98
N GLN A 251 -6.34 12.08 -5.00
CA GLN A 251 -5.50 11.05 -4.42
C GLN A 251 -5.20 11.40 -2.95
N THR A 252 -5.38 10.42 -2.05
CA THR A 252 -5.03 10.58 -0.63
C THR A 252 -4.13 9.41 -0.20
N PRO A 253 -2.92 9.68 0.34
CA PRO A 253 -2.06 8.63 0.87
C PRO A 253 -2.69 7.91 2.06
N SER A 254 -2.70 6.58 2.02
CA SER A 254 -3.24 5.73 3.09
C SER A 254 -2.40 4.46 3.24
N ILE A 255 -2.86 3.57 4.13
CA ILE A 255 -2.26 2.28 4.46
C ILE A 255 -3.34 1.21 4.40
N ASP A 256 -3.00 0.03 3.89
CA ASP A 256 -3.87 -1.14 3.89
C ASP A 256 -4.08 -1.69 5.31
N PRO A 257 -5.31 -1.72 5.84
CA PRO A 257 -5.58 -2.27 7.17
C PRO A 257 -5.83 -3.79 7.16
N GLU A 258 -5.70 -4.49 6.01
CA GLU A 258 -6.01 -5.91 5.89
C GLU A 258 -5.20 -6.83 6.81
N SER A 259 -3.91 -6.51 7.00
CA SER A 259 -2.97 -7.34 7.76
C SER A 259 -1.81 -6.49 8.29
N SER A 260 -0.96 -7.10 9.11
CA SER A 260 0.21 -6.43 9.71
C SER A 260 1.29 -5.98 8.72
N VAL A 261 1.17 -6.30 7.41
CA VAL A 261 2.12 -5.82 6.39
C VAL A 261 2.12 -4.29 6.28
N GLY A 262 0.95 -3.66 6.35
CA GLY A 262 0.82 -2.21 6.22
C GLY A 262 1.23 -1.67 4.84
N ALA A 263 0.76 -2.31 3.78
CA ALA A 263 1.04 -1.89 2.40
C ALA A 263 0.64 -0.42 2.18
N ASN A 264 1.48 0.33 1.46
CA ASN A 264 1.24 1.75 1.21
C ASN A 264 0.27 1.89 0.04
N THR A 265 -0.74 2.75 0.19
CA THR A 265 -1.83 2.86 -0.77
C THR A 265 -2.14 4.32 -1.11
N GLU A 266 -2.83 4.50 -2.23
CA GLU A 266 -3.49 5.73 -2.63
C GLU A 266 -4.99 5.47 -2.76
N VAL A 267 -5.77 6.24 -2.00
CA VAL A 267 -7.23 6.20 -2.05
C VAL A 267 -7.70 7.29 -3.00
N TRP A 268 -8.48 6.88 -4.01
CA TRP A 268 -9.00 7.78 -5.03
C TRP A 268 -10.46 8.10 -4.74
N SER A 269 -10.73 9.35 -4.40
CA SER A 269 -12.06 9.79 -3.99
C SER A 269 -12.51 11.07 -4.70
N ARG A 270 -13.83 11.25 -4.79
CA ARG A 270 -14.46 12.49 -5.24
C ARG A 270 -15.80 12.65 -4.53
N GLU A 271 -16.09 13.86 -4.07
CA GLU A 271 -17.40 14.22 -3.46
C GLU A 271 -17.81 13.24 -2.33
N GLY A 272 -16.84 12.87 -1.49
CA GLY A 272 -17.05 11.94 -0.37
C GLY A 272 -17.23 10.47 -0.76
N VAL A 273 -17.05 10.11 -2.03
CA VAL A 273 -17.12 8.73 -2.52
C VAL A 273 -15.74 8.22 -2.90
N ILE A 274 -15.36 7.07 -2.36
CA ILE A 274 -14.16 6.34 -2.80
C ILE A 274 -14.52 5.49 -4.02
N TYR A 275 -13.72 5.59 -5.08
CA TYR A 275 -13.93 4.85 -6.33
C TYR A 275 -12.98 3.68 -6.50
N ARG A 276 -11.72 3.83 -6.09
CA ARG A 276 -10.70 2.78 -6.15
C ARG A 276 -9.57 3.02 -5.14
N ILE A 277 -8.82 1.97 -4.86
CA ILE A 277 -7.54 2.02 -4.15
C ILE A 277 -6.45 1.44 -5.07
N THR A 278 -5.31 2.13 -5.15
CA THR A 278 -4.11 1.66 -5.87
C THR A 278 -2.92 1.57 -4.92
N PRO A 279 -1.89 0.77 -5.23
CA PRO A 279 -0.66 0.74 -4.45
C PRO A 279 0.08 2.06 -4.59
N ARG A 280 0.74 2.47 -3.51
CA ARG A 280 1.73 3.55 -3.49
C ARG A 280 3.11 2.95 -3.28
N ARG A 281 4.09 3.38 -4.06
CA ARG A 281 5.41 2.73 -4.04
C ARG A 281 6.12 2.92 -2.70
N ASN A 282 6.50 1.83 -2.05
CA ASN A 282 7.38 1.78 -0.88
C ASN A 282 8.24 0.52 -0.92
N ASP A 283 9.48 0.67 -1.38
CA ASP A 283 10.45 -0.41 -1.59
C ASP A 283 10.90 -1.12 -0.30
N ALA A 284 10.54 -0.59 0.87
CA ALA A 284 10.79 -1.25 2.16
C ALA A 284 9.60 -2.11 2.63
N VAL A 285 8.42 -1.98 2.02
CA VAL A 285 7.18 -2.63 2.49
C VAL A 285 6.51 -3.44 1.39
N ASN A 286 5.95 -2.78 0.38
CA ASN A 286 5.11 -3.42 -0.63
C ASN A 286 5.63 -3.27 -2.07
N ASP A 287 6.83 -2.71 -2.24
CA ASP A 287 7.34 -2.26 -3.54
C ASP A 287 6.31 -1.40 -4.24
N THR A 288 5.58 -1.93 -5.21
CA THR A 288 4.49 -1.24 -5.92
C THR A 288 3.25 -2.13 -6.03
N TRP A 289 3.15 -3.15 -5.18
CA TRP A 289 2.11 -4.17 -5.21
C TRP A 289 1.13 -3.99 -4.07
N MET A 290 -0.06 -4.58 -4.22
CA MET A 290 -1.09 -4.64 -3.20
C MET A 290 -2.03 -5.83 -3.48
N THR A 291 -2.60 -6.41 -2.43
CA THR A 291 -3.61 -7.46 -2.53
C THR A 291 -4.91 -6.94 -3.15
N ASP A 292 -5.63 -7.79 -3.87
CA ASP A 292 -6.96 -7.48 -4.41
C ASP A 292 -7.99 -7.38 -3.30
N SER A 293 -7.86 -8.20 -2.26
CA SER A 293 -8.68 -8.16 -1.04
C SER A 293 -8.53 -6.85 -0.28
N GLY A 294 -7.31 -6.35 -0.10
CA GLY A 294 -7.03 -5.02 0.48
C GLY A 294 -7.67 -3.88 -0.33
N ARG A 295 -7.66 -3.97 -1.67
CA ARG A 295 -8.34 -2.98 -2.55
C ARG A 295 -9.85 -2.96 -2.38
N ALA A 296 -10.47 -4.06 -1.95
CA ALA A 296 -11.91 -4.13 -1.75
C ALA A 296 -12.36 -3.51 -0.42
N LEU A 297 -11.44 -3.22 0.51
CA LEU A 297 -11.80 -2.78 1.87
C LEU A 297 -12.52 -1.44 1.92
N TYR A 298 -12.38 -0.56 0.93
CA TYR A 298 -13.16 0.68 0.91
C TYR A 298 -14.67 0.44 0.77
N LYS A 299 -15.10 -0.74 0.31
CA LYS A 299 -16.53 -1.08 0.21
C LYS A 299 -17.21 -1.06 1.58
N GLN A 300 -16.47 -1.32 2.66
CA GLN A 300 -16.98 -1.21 4.03
C GLN A 300 -17.48 0.21 4.36
N VAL A 301 -16.91 1.25 3.72
CA VAL A 301 -17.31 2.65 3.97
C VAL A 301 -18.81 2.86 3.69
N LYS A 302 -19.35 2.17 2.69
CA LYS A 302 -20.76 2.24 2.28
C LYS A 302 -21.53 0.95 2.59
N ALA A 303 -21.04 0.12 3.50
CA ALA A 303 -21.75 -1.11 3.86
C ALA A 303 -23.09 -0.79 4.53
N ALA A 304 -24.09 -1.65 4.33
CA ALA A 304 -25.46 -1.43 4.80
C ALA A 304 -25.58 -1.49 6.33
N ASP A 305 -24.65 -2.18 6.98
CA ASP A 305 -24.53 -2.37 8.43
C ASP A 305 -23.70 -1.27 9.11
N ARG A 306 -23.35 -0.17 8.43
CA ARG A 306 -22.65 0.95 9.05
C ARG A 306 -23.47 1.57 10.20
N LEU A 307 -22.80 1.80 11.32
CA LEU A 307 -23.36 2.56 12.44
C LEU A 307 -23.29 4.05 12.11
N LEU A 308 -24.44 4.73 12.12
CA LEU A 308 -24.56 6.14 11.71
C LEU A 308 -25.00 7.08 12.83
N ALA A 309 -25.52 6.56 13.93
CA ALA A 309 -25.95 7.35 15.08
C ALA A 309 -25.66 6.59 16.39
N PRO A 310 -25.33 7.31 17.48
CA PRO A 310 -25.24 6.72 18.80
C PRO A 310 -26.57 6.12 19.26
N ALA A 311 -26.50 5.11 20.12
CA ALA A 311 -27.68 4.48 20.69
C ALA A 311 -27.46 4.12 22.16
N ILE A 312 -28.54 4.16 22.94
CA ILE A 312 -28.59 3.72 24.34
C ILE A 312 -29.72 2.70 24.44
N ALA A 313 -29.44 1.51 24.98
CA ALA A 313 -30.40 0.40 25.07
C ALA A 313 -31.09 0.07 23.73
N GLY A 314 -30.35 0.18 22.62
CA GLY A 314 -30.87 -0.05 21.27
C GLY A 314 -31.71 1.10 20.69
N GLN A 315 -31.91 2.21 21.41
CA GLN A 315 -32.63 3.38 20.90
C GLN A 315 -31.68 4.50 20.50
N PRO A 316 -31.88 5.18 19.34
CA PRO A 316 -31.05 6.30 18.92
C PRO A 316 -30.97 7.40 19.99
N ALA A 317 -29.78 7.93 20.20
CA ALA A 317 -29.52 8.97 21.18
C ALA A 317 -28.55 10.03 20.62
N PRO A 318 -28.66 11.30 21.07
CA PRO A 318 -27.62 12.31 20.84
C PRO A 318 -26.24 11.87 21.38
N ALA A 319 -25.16 12.33 20.74
CA ALA A 319 -23.80 11.92 21.09
C ALA A 319 -23.41 12.29 22.52
N ASP A 320 -23.77 13.48 22.99
CA ASP A 320 -23.55 13.94 24.37
C ASP A 320 -24.26 13.05 25.40
N ARG A 321 -25.51 12.66 25.14
CA ARG A 321 -26.28 11.72 25.97
C ARG A 321 -25.64 10.33 26.00
N ALA A 322 -25.19 9.83 24.85
CA ALA A 322 -24.52 8.52 24.78
C ALA A 322 -23.20 8.52 25.56
N LEU A 323 -22.41 9.59 25.46
CA LEU A 323 -21.19 9.74 26.26
C LEU A 323 -21.47 9.85 27.76
N GLN A 324 -22.50 10.61 28.17
CA GLN A 324 -22.90 10.69 29.58
C GLN A 324 -23.37 9.34 30.13
N ALA A 325 -24.09 8.55 29.33
CA ALA A 325 -24.48 7.19 29.68
C ALA A 325 -23.25 6.28 29.84
N ALA A 326 -22.30 6.33 28.89
CA ALA A 326 -21.04 5.61 28.98
C ALA A 326 -20.26 6.02 30.25
N ALA A 327 -20.12 7.32 30.52
CA ALA A 327 -19.45 7.85 31.71
C ALA A 327 -20.08 7.35 33.01
N THR A 328 -21.41 7.28 33.07
CA THR A 328 -22.14 6.74 34.22
C THR A 328 -21.80 5.26 34.45
N LEU A 329 -21.78 4.46 33.38
CA LEU A 329 -21.42 3.04 33.43
C LEU A 329 -19.96 2.80 33.83
N LEU A 330 -19.04 3.68 33.43
CA LEU A 330 -17.64 3.63 33.85
C LEU A 330 -17.48 3.88 35.35
N LYS A 331 -18.23 4.85 35.90
CA LYS A 331 -18.20 5.19 37.33
C LYS A 331 -18.81 4.13 38.25
N ALA A 332 -19.59 3.20 37.70
CA ALA A 332 -20.17 2.09 38.47
C ALA A 332 -19.11 1.07 38.96
N GLY A 333 -17.87 1.15 38.45
CA GLY A 333 -16.76 0.27 38.83
C GLY A 333 -16.83 -1.12 38.21
N ALA A 334 -15.81 -1.95 38.47
CA ALA A 334 -15.68 -3.30 37.89
C ALA A 334 -15.71 -3.29 36.35
N VAL A 335 -14.86 -2.46 35.74
CA VAL A 335 -14.80 -2.26 34.28
C VAL A 335 -13.71 -3.15 33.66
N ALA A 336 -13.99 -3.73 32.50
CA ALA A 336 -12.96 -4.32 31.64
C ALA A 336 -12.84 -3.51 30.34
N VAL A 337 -11.62 -3.36 29.83
CA VAL A 337 -11.35 -2.65 28.57
C VAL A 337 -10.83 -3.63 27.54
N VAL A 338 -11.45 -3.66 26.37
CA VAL A 338 -11.01 -4.44 25.21
C VAL A 338 -10.69 -3.47 24.08
N GLY A 339 -9.40 -3.34 23.77
CA GLY A 339 -8.90 -2.55 22.64
C GLY A 339 -8.79 -3.38 21.36
N SER A 340 -8.49 -2.72 20.24
CA SER A 340 -8.33 -3.36 18.93
C SER A 340 -6.92 -3.25 18.37
N GLY A 341 -6.46 -4.33 17.74
CA GLY A 341 -5.27 -4.34 16.88
C GLY A 341 -5.49 -3.66 15.52
N ARG A 342 -6.73 -3.22 15.23
CA ARG A 342 -7.11 -2.44 14.04
C ARG A 342 -7.23 -0.93 14.32
N SER A 343 -7.18 -0.53 15.58
CA SER A 343 -7.12 0.88 15.97
C SER A 343 -5.77 1.51 15.64
N SER A 344 -5.77 2.82 15.39
CA SER A 344 -4.53 3.58 15.16
C SER A 344 -3.68 3.66 16.43
N VAL A 345 -2.42 4.05 16.30
CA VAL A 345 -1.51 4.27 17.45
C VAL A 345 -2.11 5.29 18.42
N GLU A 346 -2.76 6.32 17.89
CA GLU A 346 -3.39 7.39 18.67
C GLU A 346 -4.59 6.89 19.47
N GLU A 347 -5.44 6.09 18.83
CA GLU A 347 -6.59 5.45 19.49
C GLU A 347 -6.15 4.45 20.56
N GLN A 348 -5.10 3.66 20.26
CA GLN A 348 -4.54 2.70 21.21
C GLN A 348 -3.94 3.42 22.43
N PHE A 349 -3.29 4.56 22.24
CA PHE A 349 -2.79 5.38 23.32
C PHE A 349 -3.90 5.95 24.20
N LEU A 350 -4.96 6.52 23.61
CA LEU A 350 -6.10 7.01 24.39
C LEU A 350 -6.82 5.86 25.11
N THR A 351 -6.94 4.70 24.48
CA THR A 351 -7.48 3.47 25.11
C THR A 351 -6.61 3.03 26.30
N LYS A 352 -5.28 3.14 26.19
CA LYS A 352 -4.37 2.88 27.31
C LYS A 352 -4.55 3.89 28.43
N LYS A 353 -4.71 5.18 28.12
CA LYS A 353 -5.00 6.21 29.13
C LYS A 353 -6.34 5.98 29.82
N LEU A 354 -7.34 5.47 29.10
CA LEU A 354 -8.64 5.10 29.68
C LEU A 354 -8.46 3.92 30.65
N ALA A 355 -7.74 2.88 30.24
CA ALA A 355 -7.44 1.74 31.09
C ALA A 355 -6.66 2.15 32.37
N ASP A 356 -5.69 3.06 32.23
CA ASP A 356 -4.92 3.62 33.36
C ASP A 356 -5.81 4.41 34.33
N ALA A 357 -6.69 5.26 33.81
CA ALA A 357 -7.63 6.04 34.62
C ALA A 357 -8.59 5.13 35.42
N LEU A 358 -9.00 4.03 34.81
CA LEU A 358 -9.84 3.00 35.44
C LEU A 358 -9.04 2.02 36.32
N GLN A 359 -7.71 2.10 36.32
CA GLN A 359 -6.79 1.20 37.03
C GLN A 359 -6.97 -0.28 36.63
N VAL A 360 -7.20 -0.54 35.33
CA VAL A 360 -7.37 -1.88 34.77
C VAL A 360 -6.39 -2.13 33.62
N SER A 361 -6.15 -3.39 33.30
CA SER A 361 -5.42 -3.76 32.09
C SER A 361 -6.37 -3.83 30.90
N ALA A 362 -5.90 -3.43 29.71
CA ALA A 362 -6.64 -3.62 28.47
C ALA A 362 -6.32 -5.01 27.89
N SER A 363 -7.36 -5.69 27.41
CA SER A 363 -7.23 -6.88 26.57
C SER A 363 -7.26 -6.50 25.09
N LEU A 364 -6.69 -7.34 24.23
CA LEU A 364 -6.75 -7.18 22.78
C LEU A 364 -7.00 -8.54 22.14
N VAL A 365 -7.63 -8.56 20.96
CA VAL A 365 -8.02 -9.79 20.26
C VAL A 365 -7.06 -10.06 19.10
N SER A 366 -6.45 -11.24 19.11
CA SER A 366 -5.63 -11.72 18.00
C SER A 366 -6.52 -12.19 16.85
N ARG A 367 -6.15 -11.84 15.62
CA ARG A 367 -6.80 -12.33 14.40
C ARG A 367 -5.72 -12.97 13.55
N VAL A 368 -5.76 -14.30 13.43
CA VAL A 368 -4.75 -15.05 12.68
C VAL A 368 -5.42 -15.73 11.49
N GLY A 369 -4.80 -15.64 10.33
CA GLY A 369 -5.20 -16.34 9.12
C GLY A 369 -3.99 -16.91 8.39
N ALA A 370 -4.22 -17.55 7.25
CA ALA A 370 -3.12 -18.03 6.40
C ALA A 370 -2.39 -16.83 5.76
N GLY A 371 -1.06 -16.76 5.89
CA GLY A 371 -0.24 -15.83 5.12
C GLY A 371 0.06 -16.36 3.72
N ASP A 372 0.41 -15.48 2.78
CA ASP A 372 0.67 -15.85 1.38
C ASP A 372 2.15 -15.73 0.94
N GLY A 373 3.04 -15.37 1.86
CA GLY A 373 4.46 -15.16 1.56
C GLY A 373 4.77 -13.87 0.79
N LEU A 374 3.78 -13.04 0.50
CA LEU A 374 3.91 -11.80 -0.26
C LEU A 374 3.47 -10.59 0.58
N LEU A 375 2.22 -10.16 0.47
CA LEU A 375 1.68 -8.97 1.14
C LEU A 375 0.48 -9.26 2.04
N LEU A 376 0.12 -10.53 2.20
CA LEU A 376 -0.89 -10.95 3.14
C LEU A 376 -0.23 -11.67 4.31
N SER A 377 -0.12 -10.98 5.45
CA SER A 377 0.44 -11.58 6.67
C SER A 377 -0.57 -12.50 7.36
N SER A 378 -0.07 -13.45 8.15
CA SER A 378 -0.91 -14.26 9.03
C SER A 378 -1.54 -13.44 10.16
N ASP A 379 -0.86 -12.40 10.65
CA ASP A 379 -1.48 -11.43 11.58
C ASP A 379 -2.43 -10.51 10.79
N ARG A 380 -3.72 -10.65 11.05
CA ARG A 380 -4.81 -9.89 10.42
C ARG A 380 -5.15 -8.62 11.17
N ASN A 381 -4.35 -8.25 12.15
CA ASN A 381 -4.38 -6.95 12.76
C ASN A 381 -3.27 -6.07 12.16
N PRO A 382 -3.58 -4.89 11.61
CA PRO A 382 -2.59 -4.01 11.03
C PRO A 382 -1.66 -3.36 12.06
N ASN A 383 -2.02 -3.36 13.35
CA ASN A 383 -1.38 -2.51 14.35
C ASN A 383 -1.21 -3.16 15.74
N VAL A 384 -0.96 -4.48 15.83
CA VAL A 384 -0.60 -5.13 17.11
C VAL A 384 0.68 -4.55 17.70
N ARG A 385 1.67 -4.24 16.85
CA ARG A 385 2.91 -3.59 17.30
C ARG A 385 2.69 -2.16 17.79
N GLY A 386 1.68 -1.45 17.28
CA GLY A 386 1.28 -0.17 17.84
C GLY A 386 0.80 -0.31 19.28
N ALA A 387 0.05 -1.38 19.58
CA ALA A 387 -0.45 -1.65 20.93
C ALA A 387 0.69 -1.99 21.90
N LEU A 388 1.73 -2.68 21.42
CA LEU A 388 2.96 -2.93 22.17
C LEU A 388 3.77 -1.63 22.39
N VAL A 389 3.94 -0.82 21.34
CA VAL A 389 4.69 0.44 21.39
C VAL A 389 4.05 1.43 22.36
N THR A 390 2.72 1.58 22.31
CA THR A 390 1.95 2.47 23.20
C THR A 390 1.85 1.94 24.64
N GLY A 391 2.21 0.67 24.85
CA GLY A 391 2.04 -0.01 26.13
C GLY A 391 0.59 -0.39 26.45
N LEU A 392 -0.32 -0.34 25.47
CA LEU A 392 -1.69 -0.84 25.61
C LEU A 392 -1.71 -2.31 26.04
N ILE A 393 -0.79 -3.09 25.49
CA ILE A 393 -0.54 -4.48 25.86
C ILE A 393 0.95 -4.70 26.14
N THR A 394 1.25 -5.65 27.01
CA THR A 394 2.62 -6.08 27.34
C THR A 394 2.95 -7.48 26.82
N ALA A 395 1.93 -8.26 26.49
CA ALA A 395 2.03 -9.60 25.92
C ALA A 395 1.18 -9.70 24.65
N LEU A 396 1.52 -10.65 23.77
CA LEU A 396 0.75 -10.89 22.55
C LEU A 396 -0.67 -11.35 22.87
N PRO A 397 -1.68 -10.86 22.13
CA PRO A 397 -3.07 -11.17 22.39
C PRO A 397 -3.41 -12.64 22.06
N ALA A 398 -4.44 -13.16 22.72
CA ALA A 398 -5.07 -14.42 22.35
C ALA A 398 -6.24 -14.19 21.38
N GLN A 399 -6.65 -15.22 20.64
CA GLN A 399 -7.85 -15.14 19.78
C GLN A 399 -9.15 -15.10 20.59
N LYS A 400 -9.14 -15.69 21.80
CA LYS A 400 -10.31 -15.78 22.68
C LYS A 400 -10.07 -15.04 23.98
N LEU A 401 -11.08 -14.33 24.45
CA LEU A 401 -11.06 -13.58 25.71
C LEU A 401 -11.51 -14.46 26.89
N THR A 402 -10.86 -15.62 27.09
CA THR A 402 -11.26 -16.61 28.10
C THR A 402 -11.16 -16.09 29.53
N ALA A 403 -10.14 -15.28 29.84
CA ALA A 403 -9.99 -14.66 31.16
C ALA A 403 -11.13 -13.67 31.45
N LEU A 404 -11.49 -12.83 30.48
CA LEU A 404 -12.62 -11.91 30.61
C LEU A 404 -13.94 -12.67 30.77
N ALA A 405 -14.15 -13.74 29.99
CA ALA A 405 -15.33 -14.59 30.10
C ALA A 405 -15.46 -15.17 31.52
N ALA A 406 -14.37 -15.69 32.09
CA ALA A 406 -14.35 -16.21 33.46
C ALA A 406 -14.62 -15.12 34.51
N ASP A 407 -14.08 -13.91 34.35
CA ASP A 407 -14.30 -12.80 35.27
C ASP A 407 -15.74 -12.25 35.20
N ILE A 408 -16.38 -12.30 34.03
CA ILE A 408 -17.81 -12.00 33.86
C ILE A 408 -18.65 -13.06 34.58
N ASP A 409 -18.35 -14.35 34.38
CA ASP A 409 -19.09 -15.43 35.03
C ASP A 409 -18.94 -15.42 36.56
N ALA A 410 -17.78 -15.00 37.05
CA ALA A 410 -17.51 -14.78 38.47
C ALA A 410 -18.11 -13.48 39.03
N GLY A 411 -18.74 -12.63 38.19
CA GLY A 411 -19.33 -11.36 38.60
C GLY A 411 -18.32 -10.27 38.99
N LYS A 412 -17.04 -10.44 38.63
CA LYS A 412 -15.97 -9.45 38.90
C LYS A 412 -16.00 -8.28 37.93
N VAL A 413 -16.63 -8.45 36.77
CA VAL A 413 -16.81 -7.41 35.74
C VAL A 413 -18.29 -7.10 35.62
N LYS A 414 -18.63 -5.83 35.68
CA LYS A 414 -19.99 -5.30 35.51
C LYS A 414 -20.15 -4.50 34.22
N THR A 415 -19.08 -3.88 33.75
CA THR A 415 -19.07 -3.06 32.53
C THR A 415 -17.92 -3.49 31.63
N VAL A 416 -18.17 -3.63 30.32
CA VAL A 416 -17.13 -3.88 29.33
C VAL A 416 -17.11 -2.76 28.30
N VAL A 417 -15.97 -2.10 28.14
CA VAL A 417 -15.70 -1.17 27.03
C VAL A 417 -15.06 -1.96 25.90
N SER A 418 -15.72 -2.05 24.75
CA SER A 418 -15.17 -2.66 23.54
C SER A 418 -14.91 -1.60 22.49
N VAL A 419 -13.64 -1.42 22.11
CA VAL A 419 -13.21 -0.50 21.06
C VAL A 419 -12.91 -1.30 19.80
N GLY A 420 -13.81 -1.23 18.82
CA GLY A 420 -13.64 -1.81 17.48
C GLY A 420 -13.73 -3.33 17.42
N GLU A 421 -14.07 -4.01 18.52
CA GLU A 421 -14.07 -5.48 18.60
C GLU A 421 -15.46 -6.08 18.80
N ASP A 422 -15.71 -7.14 18.03
CA ASP A 422 -16.83 -8.04 18.26
C ASP A 422 -16.41 -9.08 19.30
N LEU A 423 -16.87 -8.88 20.53
CA LEU A 423 -16.62 -9.74 21.68
C LEU A 423 -17.17 -11.15 21.48
N THR A 424 -18.24 -11.32 20.69
CA THR A 424 -18.79 -12.64 20.39
C THR A 424 -17.86 -13.44 19.48
N ALA A 425 -17.31 -12.80 18.45
CA ALA A 425 -16.25 -13.38 17.62
C ALA A 425 -14.98 -13.69 18.43
N ALA A 426 -14.73 -12.94 19.51
CA ALA A 426 -13.65 -13.19 20.47
C ALA A 426 -14.01 -14.23 21.56
N GLY A 427 -15.13 -14.93 21.42
CA GLY A 427 -15.49 -16.09 22.26
C GLY A 427 -16.39 -15.82 23.45
N LEU A 428 -16.91 -14.60 23.65
CA LEU A 428 -17.94 -14.34 24.66
C LEU A 428 -19.31 -14.80 24.14
N THR A 429 -20.10 -15.40 25.03
CA THR A 429 -21.46 -15.85 24.72
C THR A 429 -22.48 -14.73 24.93
N ALA A 430 -23.64 -14.82 24.26
CA ALA A 430 -24.75 -13.89 24.49
C ALA A 430 -25.20 -13.87 25.97
N ALA A 431 -25.17 -15.02 26.65
CA ALA A 431 -25.50 -15.13 28.06
C ALA A 431 -24.50 -14.38 28.96
N GLN A 432 -23.21 -14.38 28.62
CA GLN A 432 -22.20 -13.58 29.33
C GLN A 432 -22.38 -12.09 29.06
N LEU A 433 -22.63 -11.70 27.81
CA LEU A 433 -22.89 -10.29 27.47
C LEU A 433 -24.13 -9.74 28.19
N ALA A 434 -25.17 -10.55 28.38
CA ALA A 434 -26.37 -10.16 29.12
C ALA A 434 -26.14 -9.93 30.63
N LYS A 435 -25.01 -10.41 31.20
CA LYS A 435 -24.66 -10.19 32.61
C LYS A 435 -23.97 -8.84 32.87
N VAL A 436 -23.53 -8.14 31.82
CA VAL A 436 -22.72 -6.92 31.93
C VAL A 436 -23.28 -5.80 31.06
N ALA A 437 -23.00 -4.56 31.44
CA ALA A 437 -23.25 -3.42 30.58
C ALA A 437 -22.11 -3.29 29.56
N VAL A 438 -22.43 -3.32 28.26
CA VAL A 438 -21.42 -3.15 27.21
C VAL A 438 -21.48 -1.73 26.64
N ILE A 439 -20.33 -1.06 26.61
CA ILE A 439 -20.09 0.19 25.88
C ILE A 439 -19.31 -0.18 24.62
N TYR A 440 -19.95 -0.09 23.46
CA TYR A 440 -19.36 -0.46 22.18
C TYR A 440 -19.02 0.78 21.36
N LEU A 441 -17.74 0.93 21.00
CA LEU A 441 -17.25 1.90 20.03
C LEU A 441 -16.92 1.16 18.75
N GLY A 442 -17.53 1.49 17.61
CA GLY A 442 -17.21 0.79 16.37
C GLY A 442 -17.92 1.30 15.12
N THR A 443 -17.50 0.76 13.98
CA THR A 443 -17.90 1.27 12.66
C THR A 443 -19.15 0.59 12.09
N HIS A 444 -19.40 -0.68 12.44
CA HIS A 444 -20.44 -1.53 11.86
C HIS A 444 -21.23 -2.28 12.94
N GLN A 445 -22.48 -2.59 12.62
CA GLN A 445 -23.33 -3.45 13.42
C GLN A 445 -22.79 -4.88 13.44
N ASN A 446 -22.81 -5.49 14.61
CA ASN A 446 -22.41 -6.86 14.88
C ASN A 446 -23.10 -7.32 16.19
N PRO A 447 -23.00 -8.62 16.55
CA PRO A 447 -23.66 -9.14 17.74
C PRO A 447 -23.31 -8.39 19.04
N THR A 448 -22.07 -7.89 19.17
CA THR A 448 -21.65 -7.08 20.34
C THR A 448 -22.37 -5.74 20.37
N SER A 449 -22.47 -5.03 19.24
CA SER A 449 -23.20 -3.76 19.17
C SER A 449 -24.70 -3.93 19.44
N THR A 450 -25.28 -5.08 19.06
CA THR A 450 -26.70 -5.38 19.33
C THR A 450 -26.95 -5.64 20.81
N ALA A 451 -26.00 -6.27 21.51
CA ALA A 451 -26.07 -6.51 22.95
C ALA A 451 -25.66 -5.27 23.78
N ALA A 452 -25.17 -4.20 23.15
CA ALA A 452 -24.59 -3.08 23.86
C ALA A 452 -25.63 -2.17 24.53
N GLN A 453 -25.32 -1.78 25.77
CA GLN A 453 -26.09 -0.79 26.52
C GLN A 453 -25.87 0.61 25.95
N VAL A 454 -24.65 0.90 25.46
CA VAL A 454 -24.30 2.14 24.78
C VAL A 454 -23.51 1.80 23.52
N VAL A 455 -23.94 2.35 22.39
CA VAL A 455 -23.25 2.26 21.09
C VAL A 455 -22.81 3.66 20.69
N ILE A 456 -21.52 3.83 20.41
CA ILE A 456 -20.96 5.06 19.87
C ILE A 456 -20.30 4.73 18.53
N PRO A 457 -20.87 5.16 17.40
CA PRO A 457 -20.28 4.94 16.09
C PRO A 457 -18.91 5.59 15.98
N THR A 458 -18.01 4.93 15.27
CA THR A 458 -16.67 5.45 14.97
C THR A 458 -16.38 5.48 13.48
N LEU A 459 -15.24 6.06 13.11
CA LEU A 459 -14.82 6.26 11.73
C LEU A 459 -13.92 5.11 11.24
N THR A 460 -14.07 4.75 9.97
CA THR A 460 -13.16 3.82 9.29
C THR A 460 -11.80 4.48 9.03
N VAL A 461 -10.77 3.68 8.72
CA VAL A 461 -9.44 4.17 8.35
C VAL A 461 -9.45 5.20 7.20
N PHE A 462 -10.47 5.18 6.35
CA PHE A 462 -10.60 6.07 5.20
C PHE A 462 -11.27 7.41 5.55
N GLU A 463 -11.94 7.48 6.71
CA GLU A 463 -12.72 8.62 7.18
C GLU A 463 -11.98 9.43 8.27
N LYS A 464 -10.82 8.94 8.74
CA LYS A 464 -9.97 9.58 9.74
C LYS A 464 -8.50 9.59 9.34
N SER A 465 -7.67 10.27 10.12
CA SER A 465 -6.21 10.28 9.96
C SER A 465 -5.54 9.69 11.20
N GLY A 466 -4.40 9.05 11.03
CA GLY A 466 -3.68 8.43 12.12
C GLY A 466 -2.48 7.64 11.64
N SER A 467 -2.00 6.72 12.47
CA SER A 467 -0.84 5.92 12.16
C SER A 467 -0.95 4.46 12.60
N PHE A 468 -0.18 3.60 11.92
CA PHE A 468 0.01 2.20 12.26
C PHE A 468 1.50 1.87 12.36
N VAL A 469 1.83 0.88 13.19
CA VAL A 469 3.15 0.26 13.27
C VAL A 469 3.03 -1.14 12.68
N ASN A 470 3.60 -1.32 11.49
CA ASN A 470 3.52 -2.57 10.74
C ASN A 470 4.44 -3.66 11.34
N GLN A 471 4.44 -4.85 10.73
CA GLN A 471 5.20 -6.03 11.16
C GLN A 471 6.74 -5.83 11.24
N GLN A 472 7.27 -4.83 10.56
CA GLN A 472 8.69 -4.46 10.61
C GLN A 472 9.00 -3.43 11.70
N PHE A 473 8.06 -3.12 12.58
CA PHE A 473 8.12 -1.97 13.49
C PHE A 473 8.31 -0.64 12.75
N ARG A 474 7.76 -0.53 11.53
CA ARG A 474 7.76 0.73 10.78
C ARG A 474 6.47 1.49 11.07
N LEU A 475 6.63 2.67 11.65
CA LEU A 475 5.55 3.63 11.87
C LEU A 475 5.18 4.32 10.55
N GLN A 476 3.94 4.19 10.13
CA GLN A 476 3.40 4.72 8.88
C GLN A 476 2.12 5.51 9.15
N LYS A 477 1.95 6.66 8.47
CA LYS A 477 0.75 7.49 8.59
C LYS A 477 -0.20 7.30 7.42
N PHE A 478 -1.50 7.43 7.70
CA PHE A 478 -2.57 7.48 6.71
C PHE A 478 -3.39 8.75 6.90
N ALA A 479 -3.93 9.28 5.80
CA ALA A 479 -4.74 10.50 5.82
C ALA A 479 -6.21 10.20 5.50
N ARG A 480 -7.09 11.05 6.04
CA ARG A 480 -8.52 11.03 5.76
C ARG A 480 -8.80 11.27 4.27
N ALA A 481 -9.38 10.28 3.60
CA ALA A 481 -9.68 10.30 2.17
C ALA A 481 -11.08 10.84 1.85
N VAL A 482 -12.06 10.59 2.73
CA VAL A 482 -13.44 11.06 2.64
C VAL A 482 -13.92 11.56 4.00
N PRO A 483 -14.91 12.46 4.08
CA PRO A 483 -15.52 12.81 5.36
C PRO A 483 -16.23 11.61 5.97
N GLY A 484 -16.27 11.56 7.31
CA GLY A 484 -17.11 10.62 8.05
C GLY A 484 -18.61 10.91 7.86
N PRO A 485 -19.49 9.96 8.21
CA PRO A 485 -20.94 10.19 8.18
C PRO A 485 -21.35 11.36 9.09
N ALA A 486 -22.38 12.10 8.68
CA ALA A 486 -22.91 13.19 9.49
C ALA A 486 -23.42 12.67 10.85
N GLY A 487 -23.06 13.36 11.93
CA GLY A 487 -23.46 12.97 13.30
C GLY A 487 -22.58 11.92 13.97
N VAL A 488 -21.59 11.36 13.26
CA VAL A 488 -20.58 10.48 13.85
C VAL A 488 -19.40 11.31 14.33
N SER A 489 -19.08 11.19 15.62
CA SER A 489 -17.93 11.88 16.24
C SER A 489 -16.61 11.23 15.83
N ASP A 490 -15.54 12.02 15.88
CA ASP A 490 -14.18 11.50 15.70
C ASP A 490 -13.79 10.59 16.87
N ASP A 491 -13.07 9.51 16.55
CA ASP A 491 -12.63 8.49 17.50
C ASP A 491 -11.77 9.09 18.62
N LEU A 492 -10.89 10.04 18.30
CA LEU A 492 -9.96 10.64 19.27
C LEU A 492 -10.70 11.55 20.26
N ILE A 493 -11.70 12.30 19.77
CA ILE A 493 -12.57 13.12 20.62
C ILE A 493 -13.30 12.22 21.61
N THR A 494 -13.99 11.20 21.10
CA THR A 494 -14.77 10.26 21.90
C THR A 494 -13.91 9.59 22.98
N LEU A 495 -12.73 9.08 22.60
CA LEU A 495 -11.84 8.42 23.54
C LEU A 495 -11.28 9.39 24.59
N ALA A 496 -10.88 10.60 24.20
CA ALA A 496 -10.36 11.61 25.14
C ALA A 496 -11.44 12.04 26.16
N GLU A 497 -12.69 12.18 25.73
CA GLU A 497 -13.81 12.50 26.63
C GLU A 497 -14.12 11.35 27.59
N LEU A 498 -14.03 10.08 27.13
CA LEU A 498 -14.15 8.92 28.02
C LEU A 498 -13.01 8.85 29.04
N VAL A 499 -11.77 9.17 28.65
CA VAL A 499 -10.64 9.27 29.59
C VAL A 499 -10.92 10.32 30.66
N ALA A 500 -11.38 11.51 30.26
CA ALA A 500 -11.73 12.58 31.20
C ALA A 500 -12.88 12.13 32.14
N ALA A 501 -13.90 11.47 31.61
CA ALA A 501 -15.02 10.94 32.38
C ALA A 501 -14.61 9.85 33.39
N ALA A 502 -13.58 9.07 33.07
CA ALA A 502 -12.97 8.08 33.95
C ALA A 502 -12.00 8.68 34.99
N GLY A 503 -11.76 10.00 34.97
CA GLY A 503 -10.87 10.68 35.90
C GLY A 503 -9.41 10.79 35.43
N GLY A 504 -9.11 10.46 34.18
CA GLY A 504 -7.76 10.52 33.60
C GLY A 504 -7.28 11.91 33.19
N GLY A 505 -8.05 12.96 33.50
CA GLY A 505 -7.78 14.34 33.08
C GLY A 505 -8.18 14.63 31.63
N ILE A 506 -8.10 15.89 31.23
CA ILE A 506 -8.40 16.34 29.86
C ILE A 506 -7.17 16.10 29.00
N LEU A 507 -7.32 15.31 27.93
CA LEU A 507 -6.28 15.04 26.95
C LEU A 507 -6.58 15.75 25.62
N PRO A 508 -5.56 16.15 24.86
CA PRO A 508 -5.75 16.65 23.51
C PRO A 508 -6.31 15.54 22.60
N PHE A 509 -7.23 15.90 21.72
CA PHE A 509 -7.76 15.01 20.66
C PHE A 509 -7.28 15.43 19.26
N GLU A 510 -6.84 16.68 19.10
CA GLU A 510 -6.24 17.16 17.85
C GLU A 510 -4.93 16.41 17.59
N LEU A 511 -4.81 15.84 16.38
CA LEU A 511 -3.78 14.87 16.05
C LEU A 511 -2.36 15.38 16.33
N GLY A 512 -2.07 16.64 16.02
CA GLY A 512 -0.76 17.25 16.29
C GLY A 512 -0.44 17.32 17.79
N LEU A 513 -1.38 17.82 18.59
CA LEU A 513 -1.22 17.99 20.04
C LEU A 513 -1.19 16.64 20.77
N LEU A 514 -1.99 15.67 20.31
CA LEU A 514 -1.96 14.32 20.83
C LEU A 514 -0.61 13.64 20.58
N TRP A 515 0.02 13.93 19.43
CA TRP A 515 1.36 13.45 19.13
C TRP A 515 2.44 14.02 20.05
N ASP A 516 2.31 15.26 20.50
CA ASP A 516 3.22 15.84 21.49
C ASP A 516 3.12 15.08 22.83
N ALA A 517 1.91 14.74 23.27
CA ALA A 517 1.68 13.93 24.46
C ALA A 517 2.18 12.47 24.31
N LEU A 518 1.95 11.87 23.13
CA LEU A 518 2.47 10.55 22.77
C LEU A 518 4.00 10.52 22.83
N ALA A 519 4.67 11.43 22.13
CA ALA A 519 6.13 11.46 22.06
C ALA A 519 6.79 11.75 23.42
N ALA A 520 6.12 12.51 24.30
CA ALA A 520 6.60 12.77 25.65
C ALA A 520 6.51 11.54 26.58
N THR A 521 5.58 10.62 26.34
CA THR A 521 5.29 9.50 27.25
C THR A 521 5.70 8.13 26.71
N VAL A 522 5.72 7.97 25.39
CA VAL A 522 6.03 6.71 24.71
C VAL A 522 7.46 6.77 24.18
N LYS A 523 8.40 6.17 24.92
CA LYS A 523 9.85 6.21 24.63
C LYS A 523 10.24 5.88 23.18
N PRO A 524 9.69 4.83 22.53
CA PRO A 524 9.99 4.54 21.11
C PRO A 524 9.58 5.64 20.13
N LEU A 525 8.68 6.54 20.53
CA LEU A 525 8.16 7.65 19.72
C LEU A 525 8.79 9.00 20.11
N ALA A 526 9.75 9.01 21.04
CA ALA A 526 10.36 10.22 21.55
C ALA A 526 11.01 11.05 20.42
N GLY A 527 10.70 12.35 20.40
CA GLY A 527 11.22 13.30 19.41
C GLY A 527 10.56 13.23 18.03
N LEU A 528 9.59 12.33 17.81
CA LEU A 528 8.81 12.27 16.57
C LEU A 528 7.58 13.18 16.66
N THR A 529 7.17 13.75 15.53
CA THR A 529 5.90 14.47 15.41
C THR A 529 5.15 14.01 14.17
N TYR A 530 3.81 13.99 14.23
CA TYR A 530 2.97 13.52 13.13
C TYR A 530 3.25 14.24 11.79
N ALA A 531 3.45 15.55 11.86
CA ALA A 531 3.76 16.39 10.70
C ALA A 531 5.08 15.98 10.03
N LYS A 532 6.12 15.68 10.83
CA LYS A 532 7.47 15.35 10.36
C LYS A 532 7.66 13.86 10.03
N LEU A 533 6.67 13.00 10.27
CA LEU A 533 6.76 11.59 9.89
C LEU A 533 6.94 11.45 8.37
N PRO A 534 7.99 10.73 7.91
CA PRO A 534 8.25 10.54 6.48
C PRO A 534 7.09 9.85 5.75
N ALA A 535 6.90 10.19 4.47
CA ALA A 535 5.85 9.60 3.63
C ALA A 535 5.98 8.08 3.43
N LEU A 536 7.20 7.53 3.58
CA LEU A 536 7.50 6.09 3.48
C LEU A 536 7.58 5.40 4.86
N GLY A 537 7.22 6.11 5.92
CA GLY A 537 7.28 5.64 7.29
C GLY A 537 8.68 5.67 7.92
N GLN A 538 8.72 5.53 9.24
CA GLN A 538 9.91 5.58 10.08
C GLN A 538 10.11 4.23 10.77
N PRO A 539 11.26 3.54 10.60
CA PRO A 539 11.57 2.36 11.41
C PRO A 539 11.75 2.77 12.87
N LEU A 540 11.17 1.99 13.78
CA LEU A 540 11.32 2.13 15.22
C LEU A 540 12.30 1.10 15.78
N ASP A 541 12.89 1.38 16.94
CA ASP A 541 13.70 0.39 17.66
C ASP A 541 12.81 -0.72 18.24
N ALA A 542 12.93 -1.91 17.69
CA ALA A 542 12.15 -3.08 18.07
C ALA A 542 12.77 -3.92 19.20
N THR A 543 13.93 -3.53 19.74
CA THR A 543 14.77 -4.38 20.60
C THR A 543 14.00 -4.97 21.79
N ALA A 544 13.13 -4.18 22.42
CA ALA A 544 12.32 -4.59 23.57
C ALA A 544 11.33 -5.75 23.29
N TRP A 545 10.98 -6.00 22.02
CA TRP A 545 9.97 -6.99 21.64
C TRP A 545 10.54 -8.15 20.80
N THR A 546 11.86 -8.19 20.60
CA THR A 546 12.52 -9.20 19.75
C THR A 546 12.29 -10.64 20.21
N GLY A 547 12.00 -10.87 21.50
CA GLY A 547 11.72 -12.20 22.05
C GLY A 547 10.25 -12.63 22.02
N LEU A 548 9.33 -11.80 21.51
CA LEU A 548 7.91 -12.16 21.47
C LEU A 548 7.61 -13.10 20.29
N PRO A 549 6.80 -14.15 20.49
CA PRO A 549 6.48 -15.14 19.45
C PRO A 549 5.38 -14.63 18.51
N PHE A 550 5.72 -13.64 17.67
CA PHE A 550 4.84 -13.14 16.62
C PHE A 550 4.38 -14.28 15.68
N CYS A 551 3.12 -14.25 15.25
CA CYS A 551 2.52 -15.30 14.42
C CYS A 551 2.86 -15.19 12.93
N GLU A 552 3.54 -14.12 12.54
CA GLU A 552 3.87 -13.76 11.17
C GLU A 552 4.95 -14.67 10.58
N GLY A 553 4.68 -15.17 9.37
CA GLY A 553 5.66 -15.85 8.54
C GLY A 553 6.53 -14.87 7.74
N GLU A 554 7.35 -15.42 6.84
CA GLU A 554 8.04 -14.62 5.83
C GLU A 554 7.02 -13.93 4.91
N THR A 555 7.26 -12.66 4.59
CA THR A 555 6.53 -11.90 3.58
C THR A 555 7.54 -11.16 2.68
N LEU A 556 7.08 -10.45 1.64
CA LEU A 556 7.90 -9.87 0.58
C LEU A 556 9.19 -9.18 1.07
N HIS A 557 9.09 -8.34 2.10
CA HIS A 557 10.22 -7.60 2.69
C HIS A 557 10.40 -7.86 4.19
N PHE A 558 9.82 -8.93 4.72
CA PHE A 558 9.89 -9.26 6.14
C PHE A 558 10.29 -10.71 6.35
N LYS A 559 11.34 -10.93 7.13
CA LYS A 559 11.77 -12.25 7.60
C LYS A 559 11.62 -12.28 9.12
N PRO A 560 10.72 -13.12 9.67
CA PRO A 560 10.61 -13.23 11.11
C PRO A 560 11.93 -13.75 11.69
N ALA A 561 12.24 -13.36 12.93
CA ALA A 561 13.34 -13.97 13.66
C ALA A 561 13.07 -15.48 13.78
N ALA A 562 14.11 -16.31 13.62
CA ALA A 562 13.96 -17.76 13.72
C ALA A 562 13.25 -18.12 15.03
N VAL A 563 12.08 -18.73 14.92
CA VAL A 563 11.39 -19.33 16.07
C VAL A 563 12.35 -20.40 16.60
N PRO A 564 12.78 -20.36 17.88
CA PRO A 564 13.50 -21.48 18.46
C PRO A 564 12.62 -22.71 18.25
N THR A 565 13.14 -23.72 17.55
CA THR A 565 12.43 -24.98 17.31
C THR A 565 11.85 -25.45 18.64
N ALA A 566 10.51 -25.53 18.72
CA ALA A 566 9.84 -26.13 19.85
C ALA A 566 10.46 -27.52 20.03
N ALA A 567 11.18 -27.70 21.14
CA ALA A 567 11.60 -29.03 21.55
C ALA A 567 10.31 -29.84 21.73
N ASN A 568 10.16 -30.91 20.96
CA ASN A 568 9.15 -31.93 21.22
C ASN A 568 9.26 -32.32 22.70
N ALA A 569 8.21 -32.05 23.48
CA ALA A 569 7.95 -32.65 24.78
C ALA A 569 6.44 -32.68 25.01
#